data_AF-A0A1G7JAV7-F1
#
_entry.id   AF-A0A1G7JAV7-F1
#
_cell.length_a   1.000
_cell.length_b   1.000
_cell.length_c   1.000
_cell.angle_alpha   90.00
_cell.angle_beta   90.00
_cell.angle_gamma   90.00
#
_symmetry.space_group_name_H-M   'P 1'
#
loop_
_entity.id
_entity.type
_entity.pdbx_description
1 polymer ?
#
loop_
_entity_poly.entity_id
_entity_poly.type
_entity_poly.pdbx_seq_one_letter_code
_entity_poly.pdbx_strand_id
1 'polypeptide(L)'
;VCEEYGISLETESEAWTSQTCPECSDHEETVRHGDTLTCPCGFEGHADLTASETFLRENSDTEVRPMARPVRFEWDDHDWSGKPHPHDSPKEARTNPQVASVGR
;
A
#
# COMPACT_ATOMS: atom_id res chain seq x y z
N VAL A 1 5.84 -14.74 17.31
CA VAL A 1 5.20 -15.47 16.20
C VAL A 1 3.80 -14.88 16.06
N CYS A 2 3.21 -14.71 14.86
CA CYS A 2 1.94 -13.98 14.70
C CYS A 2 0.80 -14.46 15.62
N GLU A 3 0.79 -15.74 15.94
CA GLU A 3 -0.12 -16.40 16.87
C GLU A 3 -0.14 -15.78 18.28
N GLU A 4 0.99 -15.24 18.76
CA GLU A 4 1.11 -14.58 20.08
C GLU A 4 0.19 -13.35 20.20
N TYR A 5 -0.12 -12.73 19.06
CA TYR A 5 -0.98 -11.56 18.97
C TYR A 5 -2.39 -11.89 18.48
N GLY A 6 -2.74 -13.18 18.38
CA GLY A 6 -4.02 -13.62 17.82
C GLY A 6 -4.17 -13.37 16.32
N ILE A 7 -3.06 -13.24 15.59
CA ILE A 7 -3.06 -13.05 14.13
C ILE A 7 -2.89 -14.42 13.46
N SER A 8 -3.89 -14.84 12.69
CA SER A 8 -3.80 -15.99 11.79
C SER A 8 -3.00 -15.62 10.53
N LEU A 9 -2.22 -16.58 10.03
CA LEU A 9 -1.52 -16.46 8.76
C LEU A 9 -2.13 -17.43 7.76
N GLU A 10 -2.39 -16.93 6.57
CA GLU A 10 -2.89 -17.69 5.43
C GLU A 10 -1.93 -17.46 4.26
N THR A 11 -1.73 -18.51 3.45
CA THR A 11 -0.83 -18.47 2.29
C THR A 11 -1.66 -18.67 1.04
N GLU A 12 -1.69 -17.66 0.19
CA GLU A 12 -2.38 -17.68 -1.10
C GLU A 12 -1.40 -17.46 -2.25
N SER A 13 -1.83 -17.74 -3.48
CA SER A 13 -1.01 -17.56 -4.67
C SER A 13 -0.87 -16.09 -5.05
N GLU A 14 0.36 -15.62 -5.27
CA GLU A 14 0.66 -14.26 -5.74
C GLU A 14 0.75 -14.13 -7.26
N ALA A 15 0.44 -15.19 -8.01
CA ALA A 15 0.55 -15.21 -9.46
C ALA A 15 -0.18 -14.01 -10.10
N TRP A 16 0.53 -13.30 -10.98
CA TRP A 16 0.03 -12.15 -11.75
C TRP A 16 -0.32 -10.90 -10.95
N THR A 17 -0.32 -10.91 -9.62
CA THR A 17 -0.71 -9.76 -8.78
C THR A 17 0.00 -8.45 -9.16
N SER A 18 1.30 -8.53 -9.45
CA SER A 18 2.11 -7.36 -9.85
C SER A 18 2.04 -6.96 -11.33
N GLN A 19 1.22 -7.67 -12.10
CA GLN A 19 1.02 -7.47 -13.53
C GLN A 19 -0.46 -7.21 -13.86
N THR A 20 -1.40 -7.66 -13.03
CA THR A 20 -2.82 -7.36 -13.15
C THR A 20 -3.10 -5.90 -12.86
N CYS A 21 -3.69 -5.21 -13.84
CA CYS A 21 -4.17 -3.84 -13.72
C CYS A 21 -5.39 -3.78 -12.79
N PRO A 22 -5.37 -2.94 -11.73
CA PRO A 22 -6.48 -2.87 -10.77
C PRO A 22 -7.73 -2.15 -11.32
N GLU A 23 -7.61 -1.46 -12.47
CA GLU A 23 -8.69 -0.70 -13.10
C GLU A 23 -9.46 -1.52 -14.16
N CYS A 24 -8.76 -2.30 -14.97
CA CYS A 24 -9.37 -3.06 -16.08
C CYS A 24 -9.17 -4.58 -16.00
N SER A 25 -8.44 -5.06 -14.98
CA SER A 25 -8.11 -6.49 -14.78
C SER A 25 -7.27 -7.15 -15.87
N ASP A 26 -6.78 -6.39 -16.85
CA ASP A 26 -5.82 -6.90 -17.83
C ASP A 26 -4.45 -7.16 -17.19
N HIS A 27 -3.78 -8.22 -17.63
CA HIS A 27 -2.39 -8.52 -17.26
C HIS A 27 -1.53 -8.82 -18.50
N GLU A 28 -2.12 -9.00 -19.68
CA GLU A 28 -1.38 -9.39 -20.89
C GLU A 28 -0.70 -8.18 -21.56
N GLU A 29 -1.38 -7.04 -21.63
CA GLU A 29 -0.86 -5.83 -22.29
C GLU A 29 -0.22 -4.86 -21.32
N THR A 30 -0.21 -5.19 -20.03
CA THR A 30 0.48 -4.38 -19.01
C THR A 30 2.00 -4.47 -19.15
N VAL A 31 2.68 -3.39 -18.79
CA VAL A 31 4.14 -3.31 -18.80
C VAL A 31 4.62 -3.02 -17.39
N ARG A 32 5.31 -4.01 -16.79
CA ARG A 32 6.07 -3.80 -15.55
C ARG A 32 7.51 -3.45 -15.88
N HIS A 33 8.00 -2.33 -15.35
CA HIS A 33 9.39 -1.91 -15.48
C HIS A 33 9.93 -1.39 -14.15
N GLY A 34 10.80 -2.18 -13.51
CA GLY A 34 11.29 -1.89 -12.16
C GLY A 34 10.15 -1.83 -11.15
N ASP A 35 10.00 -0.66 -10.53
CA ASP A 35 9.00 -0.37 -9.51
C ASP A 35 7.67 0.14 -10.10
N THR A 36 7.56 0.32 -11.42
CA THR A 36 6.36 0.85 -12.08
C THR A 36 5.59 -0.22 -12.85
N LEU A 37 4.26 -0.16 -12.82
CA LEU A 37 3.32 -0.87 -13.68
C LEU A 37 2.49 0.14 -14.48
N THR A 38 2.46 -0.02 -15.80
CA THR A 38 1.61 0.77 -16.71
C THR A 38 0.65 -0.12 -17.48
N CYS A 39 -0.56 0.37 -17.78
CA CYS A 39 -1.57 -0.33 -18.56
C CYS A 39 -2.12 0.55 -19.70
N PRO A 40 -2.44 -0.01 -20.89
CA PRO A 40 -3.08 0.73 -21.99
C PRO A 40 -4.39 1.44 -21.62
N CYS A 41 -5.07 1.02 -20.54
CA CYS A 41 -6.26 1.70 -20.05
C CYS A 41 -5.99 3.08 -19.41
N GLY A 42 -4.72 3.46 -19.26
CA GLY A 42 -4.28 4.72 -18.67
C GLY A 42 -3.84 4.62 -17.20
N PHE A 43 -3.78 3.42 -16.62
CA PHE A 43 -3.27 3.22 -15.27
C PHE A 43 -1.74 3.26 -15.26
N GLU A 44 -1.18 3.96 -14.27
CA GLU A 44 0.24 3.99 -13.92
C GLU A 44 0.37 3.98 -12.39
N GLY A 45 1.21 3.10 -11.85
CA GLY A 45 1.38 2.99 -10.40
C GLY A 45 2.57 2.14 -9.99
N HIS A 46 2.85 2.09 -8.68
CA HIS A 46 3.96 1.31 -8.16
C HIS A 46 3.62 -0.20 -8.14
N ALA A 47 4.43 -1.02 -8.80
CA ALA A 47 4.16 -2.44 -9.02
C ALA A 47 3.93 -3.22 -7.71
N ASP A 48 4.71 -2.96 -6.66
CA ASP A 48 4.56 -3.68 -5.38
C ASP A 48 3.30 -3.25 -4.59
N LEU A 49 2.91 -1.97 -4.68
CA LEU A 49 1.66 -1.50 -4.06
C LEU A 49 0.46 -2.07 -4.81
N THR A 50 0.51 -2.07 -6.14
CA THR A 50 -0.50 -2.71 -6.99
C THR A 50 -0.60 -4.20 -6.70
N ALA A 51 0.52 -4.92 -6.58
CA ALA A 51 0.54 -6.34 -6.24
C ALA A 51 -0.16 -6.62 -4.91
N SER A 52 0.18 -5.84 -3.89
CA SER A 52 -0.42 -5.97 -2.55
C SER A 52 -1.92 -5.69 -2.57
N GLU A 53 -2.35 -4.66 -3.31
CA GLU A 53 -3.77 -4.33 -3.45
C GLU A 53 -4.53 -5.42 -4.20
N THR A 54 -4.05 -5.87 -5.36
CA THR A 54 -4.67 -6.92 -6.17
C THR A 54 -4.79 -8.20 -5.35
N PHE A 55 -3.70 -8.62 -4.68
CA PHE A 55 -3.69 -9.81 -3.83
C PHE A 55 -4.77 -9.74 -2.73
N LEU A 56 -4.89 -8.59 -2.05
CA LEU A 56 -5.90 -8.41 -1.00
C LEU A 56 -7.33 -8.38 -1.56
N ARG A 57 -7.55 -7.76 -2.72
CA ARG A 57 -8.87 -7.71 -3.35
C ARG A 57 -9.35 -9.11 -3.77
N GLU A 58 -8.43 -9.97 -4.20
CA GLU A 58 -8.75 -11.33 -4.65
C GLU A 58 -8.93 -12.32 -3.48
N ASN A 59 -8.18 -12.15 -2.40
CA ASN A 59 -8.08 -13.13 -1.32
C ASN A 59 -8.70 -12.68 0.01
N SER A 60 -9.37 -11.53 0.06
CA SER A 60 -10.06 -11.07 1.27
C SER A 60 -11.49 -10.63 1.00
N ASP A 61 -12.40 -11.06 1.88
CA ASP A 61 -13.80 -10.62 1.88
C ASP A 61 -14.00 -9.24 2.53
N THR A 62 -12.91 -8.61 2.99
CA THR A 62 -12.93 -7.32 3.67
C THR A 62 -12.67 -6.20 2.68
N GLU A 63 -13.33 -5.06 2.87
CA GLU A 63 -13.04 -3.86 2.08
C GLU A 63 -11.54 -3.53 2.17
N VAL A 64 -10.85 -3.57 1.03
CA VAL A 64 -9.43 -3.25 0.94
C VAL A 64 -9.25 -1.76 1.25
N ARG A 65 -8.75 -1.48 2.44
CA ARG A 65 -8.41 -0.13 2.88
C ARG A 65 -7.02 0.23 2.34
N PRO A 66 -6.71 1.53 2.16
CA PRO A 66 -5.38 1.95 1.74
C PRO A 66 -4.30 1.38 2.69
N MET A 67 -3.47 0.49 2.16
CA MET A 67 -2.40 -0.21 2.91
C MET A 67 -1.27 0.73 3.31
N ALA A 68 -1.07 1.79 2.53
CA ALA A 68 -0.19 2.90 2.84
C ALA A 68 -0.98 4.20 2.72
N ARG A 69 -1.15 4.91 3.84
CA ARG A 69 -1.46 6.35 3.83
C ARG A 69 -0.20 7.07 4.29
N PRO A 70 0.83 7.19 3.42
CA PRO A 70 2.06 7.85 3.80
C PRO A 70 1.70 9.28 4.24
N VAL A 71 1.95 9.54 5.51
CA VAL A 71 1.43 10.75 6.13
C VAL A 71 2.31 11.97 5.83
N ARG A 72 3.57 11.68 5.51
CA ARG A 72 4.62 12.67 5.22
C ARG A 72 5.07 12.68 3.77
N PHE A 73 4.84 11.58 3.07
CA PHE A 73 5.33 11.38 1.72
C PHE A 73 4.14 11.36 0.78
N GLU A 74 4.13 12.28 -0.17
CA GLU A 74 3.19 12.25 -1.29
C GLU A 74 3.93 11.57 -2.45
N TRP A 75 3.25 10.68 -3.16
CA TRP A 75 3.78 10.07 -4.37
C TRP A 75 3.57 11.08 -5.50
N ASP A 76 4.65 11.62 -6.04
CA ASP A 76 4.65 12.60 -7.13
C ASP A 76 5.79 12.27 -8.09
N ASP A 77 5.53 12.26 -9.40
CA ASP A 77 6.53 11.97 -10.45
C ASP A 77 7.45 10.75 -10.17
N HIS A 78 6.89 9.63 -9.68
CA HIS A 78 7.62 8.40 -9.31
C HIS A 78 8.60 8.50 -8.14
N ASP A 79 8.56 9.57 -7.36
CA ASP A 79 9.40 9.77 -6.18
C ASP A 79 8.56 10.01 -4.92
N TRP A 80 9.06 9.50 -3.79
CA TRP A 80 8.53 9.85 -2.48
C TRP A 80 9.08 11.21 -2.05
N SER A 81 8.27 12.27 -2.19
CA SER A 81 8.65 13.60 -1.72
C SER A 81 8.12 13.86 -0.31
N GLY A 82 9.03 14.10 0.64
CA GLY A 82 8.69 14.39 2.03
C GLY A 82 8.53 15.89 2.28
N LYS A 83 7.51 16.31 3.03
CA LYS A 83 7.44 17.71 3.51
C LYS A 83 8.52 17.94 4.60
N PRO A 84 9.35 19.01 4.50
CA PRO A 84 10.32 19.35 5.54
C PRO A 84 9.63 19.57 6.90
N HIS A 85 10.20 19.02 7.97
CA HIS A 85 9.72 19.19 9.35
C HIS A 85 9.86 20.68 9.77
N PRO A 86 8.81 21.35 10.31
CA PRO A 86 8.22 21.00 11.62
C PRO A 86 6.68 21.19 11.72
N HIS A 87 5.90 20.92 10.67
CA HIS A 87 4.45 21.13 10.73
C HIS A 87 3.70 19.88 11.22
N ASP A 88 2.89 20.05 12.27
CA ASP A 88 1.84 19.11 12.65
C ASP A 88 0.89 18.91 11.47
N SER A 89 0.95 17.74 10.84
CA SER A 89 0.04 17.40 9.75
C SER A 89 -1.23 16.79 10.33
N PRO A 90 -2.43 17.33 10.04
CA PRO A 90 -3.71 16.71 10.45
C PRO A 90 -3.89 15.28 9.93
N LYS A 91 -3.11 14.90 8.90
CA LYS A 91 -3.07 13.53 8.38
C LYS A 91 -2.32 12.58 9.34
N GLU A 92 -1.50 13.08 10.28
CA GLU A 92 -0.72 12.33 11.31
C GLU A 92 -1.56 11.97 12.54
N ALA A 93 -2.74 11.41 12.33
CA ALA A 93 -3.46 10.74 13.41
C ALA A 93 -2.73 9.43 13.76
N ARG A 94 -1.87 9.47 14.79
CA ARG A 94 -1.22 8.25 15.31
C ARG A 94 -2.28 7.31 15.86
N THR A 95 -2.39 6.11 15.31
CA THR A 95 -3.31 5.05 15.76
C THR A 95 -2.98 4.51 17.15
N ASN A 96 -1.78 4.81 17.68
CA ASN A 96 -1.40 4.53 19.06
C ASN A 96 -0.54 5.68 19.63
N PRO A 97 -1.14 6.70 20.28
CA PRO A 97 -0.37 7.70 20.99
C PRO A 97 0.23 7.05 22.24
N GLN A 98 1.52 6.71 22.21
CA GLN A 98 2.24 6.35 23.43
C GLN A 98 2.23 7.56 24.38
N VAL A 99 1.40 7.51 25.40
CA VAL A 99 1.42 8.49 26.50
C VAL A 99 2.50 8.04 27.48
N ALA A 100 3.74 8.45 27.24
CA ALA A 100 4.76 8.37 28.28
C ALA A 100 4.47 9.46 29.32
N SER A 101 3.73 9.11 30.37
CA SER A 101 3.57 9.96 31.55
C SER A 101 4.92 10.04 32.27
N VAL A 102 5.64 11.14 32.12
CA VAL A 102 6.79 11.43 32.98
C VAL A 102 6.24 11.87 34.34
N GLY A 103 6.37 10.99 35.33
CA GLY A 103 6.07 11.29 36.72
C GLY A 103 6.93 12.47 37.21
N ARG A 104 6.29 13.34 37.98
CA ARG A 104 6.78 14.66 38.44
C ARG A 104 7.95 14.57 39.41
#